data_AF-A0A9P4HQ17-F1
#
_entry.id   AF-A0A9P4HQ17-F1
#
_cell.length_a   1.000
_cell.length_b   1.000
_cell.length_c   1.000
_cell.angle_alpha   90.00
_cell.angle_beta   90.00
_cell.angle_gamma   90.00
#
_symmetry.space_group_name_H-M   'P 1'
#
loop_
_entity.id
_entity.type
_entity.pdbx_description
1 polymer ?
#
loop_
_entity_poly.entity_id
_entity_poly.type
_entity_poly.pdbx_seq_one_letter_code
_entity_poly.pdbx_strand_id
1 'polypeptide(L)'
;LATYKRAFEIHLPGISYPDDYTSRFNGYLMDACNLLWRSRALSVADSNALACLCPRPVEKSLRQYLPTLDSSYSLAAMFGLSCNALTATAAAAALRRLEDAAEANGEALAVRHAGPATQRSLTVLGQEGGIEVNWRDYRVQVLKWMEERGVGGVKQLMYVTMRDLMRLSAG
;
A
#
# COMPACT_ATOMS: atom_id res chain seq x y z
N LEU A 1 -12.27 -1.86 9.99
CA LEU A 1 -11.28 -2.96 10.13
C LEU A 1 -10.27 -2.72 11.25
N ALA A 2 -9.50 -1.63 11.24
CA ALA A 2 -8.52 -1.32 12.30
C ALA A 2 -9.13 -1.27 13.71
N THR A 3 -10.28 -0.60 13.85
CA THR A 3 -11.05 -0.51 15.11
C THR A 3 -11.45 -1.89 15.63
N TYR A 4 -12.03 -2.73 14.77
CA TYR A 4 -12.41 -4.10 15.13
C TYR A 4 -11.20 -4.93 15.53
N LYS A 5 -10.09 -4.83 14.79
CA LYS A 5 -8.86 -5.56 15.16
C LYS A 5 -8.37 -5.19 16.57
N ARG A 6 -8.33 -3.89 16.90
CA ARG A 6 -7.96 -3.45 18.26
C ARG A 6 -8.95 -3.94 19.31
N ALA A 7 -10.25 -3.86 19.03
CA ALA A 7 -11.27 -4.38 19.93
C ALA A 7 -11.13 -5.89 20.15
N PHE A 8 -10.85 -6.66 19.10
CA PHE A 8 -10.52 -8.07 19.25
C PHE A 8 -9.30 -8.26 20.14
N GLU A 9 -8.18 -7.57 19.90
CA GLU A 9 -6.97 -7.70 20.73
C GLU A 9 -7.22 -7.37 22.21
N ILE A 10 -8.10 -6.42 22.52
CA ILE A 10 -8.46 -6.03 23.90
C ILE A 10 -9.42 -7.04 24.55
N HIS A 11 -10.40 -7.58 23.81
CA HIS A 11 -11.48 -8.40 24.36
C HIS A 11 -11.30 -9.92 24.15
N LEU A 12 -10.38 -10.34 23.29
CA LEU A 12 -10.03 -11.74 23.03
C LEU A 12 -9.64 -12.54 24.29
N PRO A 13 -8.97 -11.96 25.31
CA PRO A 13 -8.64 -12.72 26.52
C PRO A 13 -9.86 -13.19 27.33
N GLY A 14 -11.06 -12.65 27.06
CA GLY A 14 -12.28 -12.97 27.82
C GLY A 14 -13.42 -13.58 27.00
N ILE A 15 -13.31 -13.66 25.67
CA ILE A 15 -14.37 -14.15 24.77
C ILE A 15 -13.76 -15.04 23.69
N SER A 16 -14.16 -16.32 23.66
CA SER A 16 -13.76 -17.25 22.60
C SER A 16 -14.72 -17.13 21.42
N TYR A 17 -14.22 -16.62 20.30
CA TYR A 17 -14.92 -16.66 19.01
C TYR A 17 -14.62 -17.99 18.29
N PRO A 18 -15.53 -18.50 17.43
CA PRO A 18 -15.23 -19.65 16.60
C PRO A 18 -14.01 -19.41 15.69
N ASP A 19 -13.18 -20.45 15.51
CA ASP A 19 -11.94 -20.35 14.75
C ASP A 19 -12.15 -19.92 13.29
N ASP A 20 -13.23 -20.37 12.63
CA ASP A 20 -13.55 -19.96 11.25
C ASP A 20 -13.82 -18.44 11.18
N TYR A 21 -14.47 -17.87 12.20
CA TYR A 21 -14.79 -16.45 12.22
C TYR A 21 -13.52 -15.59 12.37
N THR A 22 -12.64 -15.95 13.29
CA THR A 22 -11.38 -15.22 13.53
C THR A 22 -10.39 -15.41 12.36
N SER A 23 -10.33 -16.61 11.78
CA SER A 23 -9.51 -16.90 10.60
C SER A 23 -9.94 -16.07 9.38
N ARG A 24 -11.25 -16.01 9.08
CA ARG A 24 -11.79 -15.18 7.98
C ARG A 24 -11.52 -13.70 8.19
N PHE A 25 -11.73 -13.20 9.42
CA PHE A 25 -11.44 -11.81 9.73
C PHE A 25 -9.95 -11.47 9.51
N ASN A 26 -9.05 -12.35 9.96
CA ASN A 26 -7.62 -12.22 9.68
C ASN A 26 -7.32 -12.24 8.18
N GLY A 27 -8.04 -13.05 7.40
CA GLY A 27 -7.91 -13.06 5.95
C GLY A 27 -8.29 -11.74 5.29
N TYR A 28 -9.38 -11.10 5.71
CA TYR A 28 -9.76 -9.77 5.19
C TYR A 28 -8.70 -8.71 5.49
N LEU A 29 -8.09 -8.76 6.67
CA LEU A 29 -6.99 -7.87 7.03
C LEU A 29 -5.76 -8.11 6.15
N MET A 30 -5.42 -9.37 5.92
CA MET A 30 -4.28 -9.76 5.08
C MET A 30 -4.49 -9.32 3.62
N ASP A 31 -5.68 -9.50 3.08
CA ASP A 31 -6.03 -9.08 1.72
C ASP A 31 -5.92 -7.56 1.54
N ALA A 32 -6.42 -6.78 2.51
CA ALA A 32 -6.28 -5.32 2.48
C ALA A 32 -4.82 -4.85 2.49
N CYS A 33 -3.97 -5.50 3.29
CA CYS A 33 -2.52 -5.24 3.28
C CYS A 33 -1.84 -5.67 1.98
N ASN A 34 -2.28 -6.79 1.40
CA ASN A 34 -1.73 -7.32 0.16
C ASN A 34 -2.07 -6.45 -1.05
N LEU A 35 -3.26 -5.86 -1.08
CA LEU A 35 -3.67 -4.86 -2.06
C LEU A 35 -2.83 -3.59 -1.92
N LEU A 36 -2.87 -2.95 -0.75
CA LEU A 36 -2.40 -1.57 -0.61
C LEU A 36 -0.90 -1.45 -0.37
N TRP A 37 -0.28 -2.42 0.33
CA TRP A 37 1.09 -2.27 0.81
C TRP A 37 2.06 -3.33 0.32
N ARG A 38 1.72 -4.62 0.38
CA ARG A 38 2.69 -5.70 0.11
C ARG A 38 2.86 -6.03 -1.36
N SER A 39 2.07 -5.43 -2.25
CA SER A 39 2.08 -5.73 -3.69
C SER A 39 1.91 -7.22 -3.97
N ARG A 40 0.88 -7.82 -3.34
CA ARG A 40 0.53 -9.25 -3.46
C ARG A 40 -0.99 -9.43 -3.62
N ALA A 41 -1.62 -8.46 -4.28
CA ALA A 41 -3.04 -8.46 -4.55
C ALA A 41 -3.51 -9.78 -5.19
N LEU A 42 -4.70 -10.24 -4.79
CA LEU A 42 -5.36 -11.43 -5.33
C LEU A 42 -4.56 -12.75 -5.19
N SER A 43 -3.52 -12.75 -4.35
CA SER A 43 -2.69 -13.92 -4.06
C SER A 43 -3.15 -14.63 -2.80
N VAL A 44 -2.91 -15.95 -2.73
CA VAL A 44 -3.00 -16.76 -1.50
C VAL A 44 -1.66 -17.25 -1.00
N ALA A 45 -0.57 -16.61 -1.44
CA ALA A 45 0.77 -16.96 -0.98
C ALA A 45 0.96 -16.70 0.52
N ASP A 46 0.17 -15.81 1.13
CA ASP A 46 0.23 -15.51 2.55
C ASP A 46 -0.74 -16.38 3.36
N SER A 47 -0.28 -16.76 4.56
CA SER A 47 -1.14 -17.39 5.57
C SER A 47 -2.40 -16.54 5.82
N ASN A 48 -3.55 -17.19 5.77
CA ASN A 48 -4.90 -16.63 5.90
C ASN A 48 -5.39 -15.74 4.74
N ALA A 49 -4.58 -15.43 3.71
CA ALA A 49 -5.07 -14.61 2.60
C ALA A 49 -6.20 -15.33 1.83
N LEU A 50 -7.23 -14.55 1.46
CA LEU A 50 -8.40 -15.05 0.73
C LEU A 50 -8.42 -14.57 -0.73
N ALA A 51 -7.34 -13.90 -1.18
CA ALA A 51 -7.22 -13.34 -2.52
C ALA A 51 -8.35 -12.35 -2.88
N CYS A 52 -8.84 -11.60 -1.89
CA CYS A 52 -10.00 -10.72 -2.01
C CYS A 52 -11.25 -11.46 -2.49
N LEU A 53 -11.36 -12.76 -2.20
CA LEU A 53 -12.40 -13.66 -2.68
C LEU A 53 -12.49 -13.75 -4.21
N CYS A 54 -11.42 -13.38 -4.91
CA CYS A 54 -11.36 -13.40 -6.37
C CYS A 54 -11.32 -14.85 -6.89
N PRO A 55 -12.22 -15.25 -7.80
CA PRO A 55 -12.16 -16.56 -8.43
C PRO A 55 -10.84 -16.77 -9.19
N ARG A 56 -10.23 -17.95 -9.06
CA ARG A 56 -8.96 -18.28 -9.74
C ARG A 56 -8.97 -18.10 -11.25
N PRO A 57 -10.04 -18.44 -11.98
CA PRO A 57 -10.08 -18.18 -13.41
C PRO A 57 -9.96 -16.69 -13.75
N VAL A 58 -10.51 -15.80 -12.90
CA VAL A 58 -10.42 -14.35 -13.07
C VAL A 58 -9.01 -13.85 -12.80
N GLU A 59 -8.40 -14.25 -11.68
CA GLU A 59 -6.99 -13.89 -11.36
C GLU A 59 -6.04 -14.34 -12.47
N LYS A 60 -6.19 -15.57 -12.96
CA LYS A 60 -5.40 -16.11 -14.07
C LYS A 60 -5.58 -15.29 -15.35
N SER A 61 -6.82 -14.95 -15.70
CA SER A 61 -7.13 -14.17 -16.90
C SER A 61 -6.52 -12.76 -16.81
N LEU A 62 -6.63 -12.10 -15.66
CA LEU A 62 -6.02 -10.78 -15.44
C LEU A 62 -4.49 -10.82 -15.51
N ARG A 63 -3.87 -11.86 -14.92
CA ARG A 63 -2.42 -12.05 -14.96
C ARG A 63 -1.89 -12.29 -16.38
N GLN A 64 -2.68 -12.94 -17.23
CA GLN A 64 -2.35 -13.15 -18.65
C GLN A 64 -2.58 -11.90 -19.50
N TYR A 65 -3.64 -11.13 -19.21
CA TYR A 65 -4.02 -9.95 -19.99
C TYR A 65 -3.14 -8.72 -19.73
N LEU A 66 -2.76 -8.44 -18.47
CA LEU A 66 -2.01 -7.21 -18.17
C LEU A 66 -0.69 -7.07 -18.96
N PRO A 67 0.15 -8.12 -19.11
CA PRO A 67 1.35 -8.04 -19.91
C PRO A 67 1.10 -7.83 -21.42
N THR A 68 -0.10 -8.13 -21.93
CA THR A 68 -0.44 -7.86 -23.35
C THR A 68 -0.72 -6.37 -23.60
N LEU A 69 -1.01 -5.60 -22.55
CA LEU A 69 -1.14 -4.15 -22.63
C LEU A 69 0.21 -3.47 -22.47
N ASP A 70 0.98 -3.87 -21.47
CA ASP A 70 2.33 -3.39 -21.23
C ASP A 70 3.12 -4.43 -20.44
N SER A 71 4.32 -4.79 -20.91
CA SER A 71 5.19 -5.78 -20.28
C SER A 71 5.61 -5.43 -18.84
N SER A 72 5.54 -4.15 -18.47
CA SER A 72 5.80 -3.67 -17.11
C SER A 72 4.63 -3.87 -16.15
N TYR A 73 3.42 -4.14 -16.67
CA TYR A 73 2.24 -4.31 -15.84
C TYR A 73 2.21 -5.70 -15.21
N SER A 74 2.19 -5.70 -13.88
CA SER A 74 1.94 -6.91 -13.11
C SER A 74 0.69 -6.74 -12.27
N LEU A 75 -0.12 -7.80 -12.20
CA LEU A 75 -1.34 -7.82 -11.39
C LEU A 75 -1.07 -7.39 -9.94
N ALA A 76 0.08 -7.81 -9.40
CA ALA A 76 0.47 -7.55 -8.03
C ALA A 76 0.80 -6.06 -7.77
N ALA A 77 1.33 -5.34 -8.77
CA ALA A 77 1.67 -3.92 -8.66
C ALA A 77 0.48 -3.00 -8.89
N MET A 78 -0.52 -3.43 -9.67
CA MET A 78 -1.62 -2.56 -10.12
C MET A 78 -2.57 -2.11 -9.01
N PHE A 79 -2.59 -2.81 -7.87
CA PHE A 79 -3.41 -2.43 -6.72
C PHE A 79 -2.66 -1.63 -5.65
N GLY A 80 -1.36 -1.43 -5.82
CA GLY A 80 -0.55 -0.63 -4.90
C GLY A 80 -0.97 0.83 -4.90
N LEU A 81 -0.58 1.57 -3.85
CA LEU A 81 -1.04 2.94 -3.60
C LEU A 81 -0.98 3.87 -4.81
N SER A 82 0.09 3.79 -5.61
CA SER A 82 0.32 4.67 -6.75
C SER A 82 -0.47 4.30 -8.01
N CYS A 83 -0.91 3.05 -8.11
CA CYS A 83 -1.60 2.51 -9.29
C CYS A 83 -3.08 2.22 -9.04
N ASN A 84 -3.52 2.26 -7.78
CA ASN A 84 -4.89 1.99 -7.38
C ASN A 84 -5.80 3.20 -7.68
N ALA A 85 -6.92 2.96 -8.37
CA ALA A 85 -7.86 4.01 -8.75
C ALA A 85 -8.34 4.89 -7.58
N LEU A 86 -8.40 4.36 -6.35
CA LEU A 86 -8.84 5.09 -5.16
C LEU A 86 -7.74 5.94 -4.51
N THR A 87 -6.47 5.59 -4.70
CA THR A 87 -5.35 6.23 -3.98
C THR A 87 -4.30 6.86 -4.90
N ALA A 88 -4.35 6.61 -6.21
CA ALA A 88 -3.36 7.10 -7.15
C ALA A 88 -3.24 8.63 -7.14
N THR A 89 -4.36 9.34 -7.03
CA THR A 89 -4.38 10.82 -6.93
C THR A 89 -3.71 11.30 -5.65
N ALA A 90 -4.02 10.68 -4.51
CA ALA A 90 -3.37 10.96 -3.23
C ALA A 90 -1.87 10.66 -3.27
N ALA A 91 -1.49 9.56 -3.94
CA ALA A 91 -0.11 9.12 -4.08
C ALA A 91 0.72 10.07 -4.95
N ALA A 92 0.13 10.58 -6.03
CA ALA A 92 0.75 11.60 -6.89
C ALA A 92 0.88 12.95 -6.14
N ALA A 93 -0.16 13.37 -5.42
CA ALA A 93 -0.13 14.61 -4.65
C ALA A 93 0.88 14.55 -3.48
N ALA A 94 1.02 13.39 -2.84
CA ALA A 94 2.04 13.19 -1.80
C ALA A 94 3.46 13.27 -2.37
N LEU A 95 3.70 12.74 -3.58
CA LEU A 95 4.99 12.84 -4.25
C LEU A 95 5.30 14.30 -4.63
N ARG A 96 4.33 14.99 -5.22
CA ARG A 96 4.46 16.40 -5.59
C ARG A 96 4.82 17.26 -4.38
N ARG A 97 4.19 17.01 -3.24
CA ARG A 97 4.52 17.70 -1.97
C ARG A 97 5.98 17.50 -1.55
N LEU A 98 6.56 16.32 -1.77
CA LEU A 98 7.97 16.07 -1.46
C LEU A 98 8.89 16.86 -2.38
N GLU A 99 8.57 16.91 -3.69
CA GLU A 99 9.32 17.71 -4.66
C GLU A 99 9.25 19.20 -4.35
N ASP A 100 8.05 19.71 -4.05
CA ASP A 100 7.86 21.13 -3.71
C ASP A 100 8.61 21.50 -2.42
N ALA A 101 8.66 20.60 -1.44
CA ALA A 101 9.43 20.81 -0.21
C ALA A 101 10.94 20.79 -0.44
N ALA A 102 11.44 19.91 -1.31
CA ALA A 102 12.85 19.86 -1.68
C ALA A 102 13.29 21.16 -2.37
N GLU A 103 12.50 21.64 -3.34
CA GLU A 103 12.78 22.92 -4.01
C GLU A 103 12.71 24.11 -3.04
N ALA A 104 11.75 24.14 -2.12
CA ALA A 104 11.65 25.17 -1.09
C ALA A 104 12.86 25.16 -0.13
N ASN A 105 13.52 24.02 0.05
CA ASN A 105 14.75 23.87 0.83
C ASN A 105 16.02 24.18 0.02
N GLY A 106 15.89 24.59 -1.24
CA GLY A 106 17.00 24.98 -2.11
C GLY A 106 17.58 23.86 -2.96
N GLU A 107 16.94 22.68 -3.00
CA GLU A 107 17.32 21.61 -3.94
C GLU A 107 16.85 21.97 -5.36
N ALA A 108 17.79 22.11 -6.30
CA ALA A 108 17.46 22.37 -7.70
C ALA A 108 17.16 21.04 -8.42
N LEU A 109 15.90 20.62 -8.42
CA LEU A 109 15.47 19.40 -9.09
C LEU A 109 15.55 19.57 -10.62
N ALA A 110 16.32 18.72 -11.28
CA ALA A 110 16.41 18.69 -12.75
C ALA A 110 15.18 18.05 -13.40
N VAL A 111 14.54 17.10 -12.70
CA VAL A 111 13.37 16.38 -13.17
C VAL A 111 12.35 16.19 -12.05
N ARG A 112 11.08 16.20 -12.42
CA ARG A 112 9.95 15.85 -11.55
C ARG A 112 9.31 14.56 -12.05
N HIS A 113 8.81 13.74 -11.13
CA HIS A 113 8.26 12.44 -11.44
C HIS A 113 6.95 12.58 -12.25
N ALA A 114 6.81 11.70 -13.25
CA ALA A 114 5.62 11.61 -14.09
C ALA A 114 4.91 10.27 -13.89
N GLY A 115 3.59 10.32 -13.72
CA GLY A 115 2.73 9.15 -13.62
C GLY A 115 2.81 8.41 -12.27
N PRO A 116 2.33 7.15 -12.21
CA PRO A 116 2.37 6.34 -11.01
C PRO A 116 3.79 6.03 -10.55
N ALA A 117 4.13 6.41 -9.32
CA ALA A 117 5.42 6.05 -8.75
C ALA A 117 5.52 4.54 -8.48
N THR A 118 6.64 3.95 -8.88
CA THR A 118 7.03 2.58 -8.57
C THR A 118 8.41 2.61 -7.91
N GLN A 119 8.81 1.52 -7.26
CA GLN A 119 10.15 1.42 -6.69
C GLN A 119 11.23 1.73 -7.74
N ARG A 120 11.09 1.15 -8.94
CA ARG A 120 12.03 1.38 -10.06
C ARG A 120 12.03 2.84 -10.49
N SER A 121 10.87 3.46 -10.66
CA SER A 121 10.80 4.83 -11.16
C SER A 121 11.32 5.85 -10.15
N LEU A 122 11.22 5.59 -8.84
CA LEU A 122 11.83 6.46 -7.83
C LEU A 122 13.36 6.33 -7.81
N THR A 123 13.89 5.13 -8.04
CA THR A 123 15.35 4.95 -8.21
C THR A 123 15.87 5.70 -9.44
N VAL A 124 15.15 5.61 -10.56
CA VAL A 124 15.49 6.36 -11.79
C VAL A 124 15.38 7.87 -11.56
N LEU A 125 14.32 8.33 -10.87
CA LEU A 125 14.12 9.75 -10.56
C LEU A 125 15.34 10.36 -9.84
N GLY A 126 15.85 9.70 -8.80
CA GLY A 126 17.05 10.18 -8.09
C GLY A 126 18.29 10.22 -8.98
N GLN A 127 18.47 9.22 -9.86
CA GLN A 127 19.60 9.18 -10.80
C GLN A 127 19.53 10.29 -11.87
N GLU A 128 18.33 10.72 -12.24
CA GLU A 128 18.09 11.78 -13.22
C GLU A 128 18.08 13.19 -12.61
N GLY A 129 18.41 13.32 -11.31
CA GLY A 129 18.48 14.60 -10.61
C GLY A 129 17.13 15.12 -10.09
N GLY A 130 16.15 14.23 -9.90
CA GLY A 130 14.94 14.51 -9.14
C GLY A 130 15.14 14.19 -7.65
N ILE A 131 14.05 14.17 -6.88
CA ILE A 131 14.14 13.90 -5.44
C ILE A 131 14.64 12.48 -5.15
N GLU A 132 15.51 12.36 -4.16
CA GLU A 132 15.93 11.06 -3.63
C GLU A 132 15.01 10.63 -2.49
N VAL A 133 14.09 9.69 -2.79
CA VAL A 133 13.22 9.09 -1.78
C VAL A 133 13.12 7.58 -1.99
N ASN A 134 13.38 6.81 -0.94
CA ASN A 134 13.23 5.36 -1.04
C ASN A 134 11.75 4.95 -1.06
N TRP A 135 11.47 3.76 -1.60
CA TRP A 135 10.11 3.25 -1.81
C TRP A 135 9.28 3.11 -0.52
N ARG A 136 9.92 2.83 0.61
CA ARG A 136 9.20 2.69 1.89
C ARG A 136 8.74 4.06 2.38
N ASP A 137 9.64 5.04 2.40
CA ASP A 137 9.35 6.37 2.91
C ASP A 137 8.35 7.10 2.04
N TYR A 138 8.45 6.96 0.72
CA TYR A 138 7.44 7.43 -0.21
C TYR A 138 6.03 6.94 0.18
N ARG A 139 5.85 5.62 0.38
CA ARG A 139 4.53 5.08 0.73
C ARG A 139 4.05 5.54 2.11
N VAL A 140 4.95 5.75 3.07
CA VAL A 140 4.60 6.38 4.35
C VAL A 140 4.10 7.80 4.14
N GLN A 141 4.72 8.57 3.25
CA GLN A 141 4.30 9.93 2.92
C GLN A 141 2.92 9.96 2.24
N VAL A 142 2.60 8.98 1.39
CA VAL A 142 1.23 8.80 0.86
C VAL A 142 0.23 8.60 1.99
N LEU A 143 0.53 7.71 2.96
CA LEU A 143 -0.36 7.47 4.10
C LEU A 143 -0.54 8.71 4.98
N LYS A 144 0.52 9.50 5.20
CA LYS A 144 0.46 10.79 5.92
C LYS A 144 -0.42 11.79 5.19
N TRP A 145 -0.22 11.95 3.88
CA TRP A 145 -1.01 12.87 3.07
C TRP A 145 -2.51 12.54 3.10
N MET A 146 -2.85 11.24 3.05
CA MET A 146 -4.23 10.75 3.17
C MET A 146 -4.81 11.01 4.56
N GLU A 147 -4.04 10.81 5.62
CA GLU A 147 -4.46 11.06 7.01
C GLU A 147 -4.80 12.53 7.25
N GLU A 148 -3.95 13.45 6.79
CA GLU A 148 -4.18 14.90 6.89
C GLU A 148 -5.48 15.35 6.20
N ARG A 149 -6.03 14.54 5.29
CA ARG A 149 -7.27 14.81 4.53
C ARG A 149 -8.44 13.95 4.99
N GLY A 150 -8.37 13.38 6.19
CA GLY A 150 -9.46 12.64 6.81
C GLY A 150 -9.54 11.16 6.42
N VAL A 151 -8.59 10.65 5.61
CA VAL A 151 -8.54 9.24 5.18
C VAL A 151 -7.48 8.45 5.99
N GLY A 152 -7.34 8.78 7.28
CA GLY A 152 -6.35 8.17 8.18
C GLY A 152 -6.60 6.70 8.50
N GLY A 153 -7.80 6.17 8.23
CA GLY A 153 -8.14 4.77 8.48
C GLY A 153 -7.24 3.77 7.74
N VAL A 154 -6.74 4.13 6.55
CA VAL A 154 -5.81 3.28 5.78
C VAL A 154 -4.47 3.17 6.51
N LYS A 155 -3.92 4.30 6.97
CA LYS A 155 -2.70 4.33 7.78
C LYS A 155 -2.89 3.50 9.04
N GLN A 156 -3.96 3.75 9.80
CA GLN A 156 -4.26 3.00 11.02
C GLN A 156 -4.33 1.49 10.76
N LEU A 157 -4.98 1.06 9.67
CA LEU A 157 -5.04 -0.35 9.30
C LEU A 157 -3.64 -0.91 9.04
N MET A 158 -2.81 -0.24 8.24
CA MET A 158 -1.46 -0.71 7.93
C MET A 158 -0.61 -0.83 9.20
N TYR A 159 -0.64 0.17 10.08
CA TYR A 159 0.10 0.14 11.34
C TYR A 159 -0.40 -0.97 12.27
N VAL A 160 -1.71 -1.17 12.43
CA VAL A 160 -2.22 -2.22 13.35
C VAL A 160 -2.01 -3.64 12.79
N THR A 161 -1.81 -3.80 11.48
CA THR A 161 -1.65 -5.13 10.84
C THR A 161 -0.21 -5.51 10.56
N MET A 162 0.67 -4.54 10.33
CA MET A 162 2.06 -4.79 9.91
C MET A 162 3.05 -4.50 11.03
N ARG A 163 3.65 -5.56 11.60
CA ARG A 163 4.63 -5.46 12.70
C ARG A 163 5.83 -4.57 12.35
N ASP A 164 6.32 -4.64 11.12
CA ASP A 164 7.48 -3.84 10.68
C ASP A 164 7.16 -2.35 10.54
N LEU A 165 5.89 -2.02 10.31
CA LEU A 165 5.42 -0.64 10.26
C LEU A 165 5.17 -0.07 11.67
N MET A 166 4.67 -0.89 12.60
CA MET A 166 4.48 -0.52 14.01
C MET A 166 5.77 -0.01 14.67
N ARG A 167 6.91 -0.64 14.37
CA ARG A 167 8.21 -0.25 14.96
C ARG A 167 8.64 1.18 14.60
N LEU A 168 8.10 1.76 13.52
CA LEU A 168 8.41 3.13 13.09
C LEU A 168 7.54 4.21 13.75
N SER A 169 6.43 3.86 14.41
CA SER A 169 5.63 4.85 15.17
C SER A 169 6.08 5.00 16.62
N ALA A 170 7.02 4.16 17.07
CA ALA A 170 7.52 4.11 18.44
C ALA A 170 8.93 4.73 18.59
N GLY A 171 9.48 5.31 17.52
CA GLY A 171 10.70 6.11 17.52
C GLY A 171 10.43 7.44 16.84
#